data_AF-A0A927PFY0-F1
#
_entry.id   AF-A0A927PFY0-F1
#
_cell.length_a   1.000
_cell.length_b   1.000
_cell.length_c   1.000
_cell.angle_alpha   90.00
_cell.angle_beta   90.00
_cell.angle_gamma   90.00
#
_symmetry.space_group_name_H-M   'P 1'
#
loop_
_entity.id
_entity.type
_entity.pdbx_description
1 polymer ?
#
loop_
_entity_poly.entity_id
_entity_poly.type
_entity_poly.pdbx_seq_one_letter_code
_entity_poly.pdbx_strand_id
1 'polypeptide(L)'
;MSRENHAHMGFVQLSEEFLSRAEDIRFPHTAKLLGMDKLTLDTILEECTRPDSRFRIWMSGHSQGGAVMQMFTHRLLTSGVLPQNLFGVGFASPTTVYPGHAGIATEYPLHHLICGDDLTPRIGAALHLGTCHVLPMNRALREQSYLCAALPGFTSTLYTVSSLRDTRSALLFSMGLLSALSHLSDQDAGAVLTGLTDLNVPDLLVDWLGDNVSRMVLAIYRKLKKIYRRVTGEWGVPRAEVRRYTAWILDQMRIHTPRGFAQLLALALSAPHHLNGRESLPSAYQRMTEDCFSLLRPMDALPGGWPVTVPLCHPMRRKPLGKYRRLSALKTNRHAQ
;
A
#
# COMPACT_ATOMS: atom_id res chain seq x y z
N MET A 1 -16.14 -19.00 -8.41
CA MET A 1 -16.37 -17.54 -8.49
C MET A 1 -16.94 -17.29 -9.86
N SER A 2 -18.14 -16.71 -9.97
CA SER A 2 -18.56 -16.19 -11.26
C SER A 2 -17.48 -15.18 -11.70
N ARG A 3 -16.98 -15.38 -12.92
CA ARG A 3 -15.98 -14.53 -13.55
C ARG A 3 -16.61 -13.22 -14.04
N GLU A 4 -17.69 -12.77 -13.40
CA GLU A 4 -18.61 -11.84 -14.05
C GLU A 4 -18.00 -10.47 -14.34
N ASN A 5 -16.88 -10.07 -13.73
CA ASN A 5 -16.26 -8.78 -14.06
C ASN A 5 -14.72 -8.70 -13.91
N HIS A 6 -13.98 -9.82 -13.81
CA HIS A 6 -12.50 -9.80 -13.74
C HIS A 6 -11.89 -8.76 -12.73
N ALA A 7 -12.54 -8.55 -11.58
CA ALA A 7 -12.13 -7.58 -10.54
C ALA A 7 -11.93 -8.25 -9.17
N HIS A 8 -11.21 -7.60 -8.26
CA HIS A 8 -10.97 -8.09 -6.91
C HIS A 8 -12.22 -7.94 -6.03
N MET A 9 -12.88 -9.07 -5.72
CA MET A 9 -14.19 -9.07 -5.06
C MET A 9 -14.26 -8.30 -3.74
N GLY A 10 -13.21 -8.35 -2.91
CA GLY A 10 -13.23 -7.60 -1.66
C GLY A 10 -13.34 -6.08 -1.87
N PHE A 11 -12.73 -5.56 -2.94
CA PHE A 11 -12.80 -4.13 -3.25
C PHE A 11 -14.11 -3.76 -3.94
N VAL A 12 -14.69 -4.69 -4.72
CA VAL A 12 -16.03 -4.54 -5.30
C VAL A 12 -17.07 -4.42 -4.19
N GLN A 13 -17.04 -5.31 -3.19
CA GLN A 13 -17.98 -5.30 -2.06
C GLN A 13 -17.86 -4.03 -1.22
N LEU A 14 -16.63 -3.61 -0.88
CA LEU A 14 -16.43 -2.36 -0.15
C LEU A 14 -16.94 -1.13 -0.93
N SER A 15 -16.79 -1.14 -2.26
CA SER A 15 -17.36 -0.09 -3.11
C SER A 15 -18.89 -0.14 -3.17
N GLU A 16 -19.51 -1.32 -3.10
CA GLU A 16 -20.97 -1.48 -3.01
C GLU A 16 -21.51 -0.87 -1.73
N GLU A 17 -20.88 -1.23 -0.61
CA GLU A 17 -21.26 -0.73 0.72
C GLU A 17 -21.11 0.79 0.84
N PHE A 18 -20.11 1.37 0.16
CA PHE A 18 -19.96 2.83 0.11
C PHE A 18 -21.09 3.47 -0.71
N LEU A 19 -21.34 2.96 -1.93
CA LEU A 19 -22.36 3.51 -2.83
C LEU A 19 -23.77 3.35 -2.26
N SER A 20 -24.06 2.27 -1.53
CA SER A 20 -25.37 2.06 -0.90
C SER A 20 -25.72 3.11 0.17
N ARG A 21 -24.76 3.93 0.59
CA ARG A 21 -24.94 5.05 1.54
C ARG A 21 -24.98 6.41 0.86
N ALA A 22 -24.95 6.49 -0.48
CA ALA A 22 -24.86 7.76 -1.21
C ALA A 22 -26.03 8.71 -0.89
N GLU A 23 -27.24 8.19 -0.63
CA GLU A 23 -28.39 9.01 -0.26
C GLU A 23 -28.29 9.58 1.18
N ASP A 24 -27.52 8.92 2.05
CA ASP A 24 -27.31 9.32 3.44
C ASP A 24 -26.19 10.36 3.59
N ILE A 25 -25.29 10.45 2.61
CA ILE A 25 -24.19 11.42 2.58
C ILE A 25 -24.75 12.77 2.12
N ARG A 26 -24.88 13.72 3.06
CA ARG A 26 -25.52 15.04 2.85
C ARG A 26 -24.52 16.20 2.80
N PHE A 27 -24.83 17.19 1.98
CA PHE A 27 -24.03 18.42 1.79
C PHE A 27 -24.84 19.67 2.15
N PRO A 28 -25.17 19.90 3.45
CA PRO A 28 -26.12 20.93 3.86
C PRO A 28 -25.67 22.36 3.56
N HIS A 29 -24.37 22.65 3.65
CA HIS A 29 -23.85 23.98 3.34
C HIS A 29 -23.98 24.28 1.83
N THR A 30 -23.57 23.34 0.99
CA THR A 30 -23.71 23.44 -0.47
C THR A 30 -25.17 23.53 -0.90
N ALA A 31 -26.06 22.74 -0.29
CA ALA A 31 -27.50 22.81 -0.53
C ALA A 31 -28.04 24.24 -0.31
N LYS A 32 -27.69 24.86 0.84
CA LYS A 32 -28.09 26.23 1.17
C LYS A 32 -27.56 27.25 0.15
N LEU A 33 -26.30 27.13 -0.26
CA LEU A 33 -25.70 28.02 -1.27
C LEU A 33 -26.38 27.92 -2.63
N LEU A 34 -26.91 26.74 -2.98
CA LEU A 34 -27.60 26.48 -4.23
C LEU A 34 -29.13 26.69 -4.14
N GLY A 35 -29.65 27.11 -2.98
CA GLY A 35 -31.09 27.27 -2.77
C GLY A 35 -31.87 25.94 -2.80
N MET A 36 -31.22 24.83 -2.42
CA MET A 36 -31.80 23.50 -2.38
C MET A 36 -32.14 23.08 -0.94
N ASP A 37 -33.28 22.42 -0.75
CA ASP A 37 -33.69 21.91 0.57
C ASP A 37 -32.82 20.74 1.06
N LYS A 38 -32.38 19.89 0.12
CA LYS A 38 -31.53 18.71 0.38
C LYS A 38 -30.58 18.52 -0.80
N LEU A 39 -29.31 18.26 -0.51
CA LEU A 39 -28.33 17.80 -1.48
C LEU A 39 -27.61 16.58 -0.90
N THR A 40 -27.68 15.45 -1.61
CA THR A 40 -27.00 14.19 -1.26
C THR A 40 -25.93 13.85 -2.27
N LEU A 41 -25.05 12.91 -1.93
CA LEU A 41 -24.10 12.38 -2.91
C LEU A 41 -24.84 11.76 -4.10
N ASP A 42 -25.93 11.03 -3.84
CA ASP A 42 -26.77 10.44 -4.89
C ASP A 42 -27.28 11.49 -5.90
N THR A 43 -27.85 12.61 -5.43
CA THR A 43 -28.29 13.71 -6.31
C THR A 43 -27.14 14.33 -7.10
N ILE A 44 -25.96 14.47 -6.47
CA ILE A 44 -24.77 14.99 -7.15
C ILE A 44 -24.33 14.02 -8.26
N LEU A 45 -24.29 12.72 -7.98
CA LEU A 45 -23.87 11.69 -8.94
C LEU A 45 -24.82 11.63 -10.14
N GLU A 46 -26.14 11.69 -9.90
CA GLU A 46 -27.14 11.77 -10.96
C GLU A 46 -26.92 12.99 -11.85
N GLU A 47 -26.64 14.16 -11.27
CA GLU A 47 -26.35 15.37 -12.04
C GLU A 47 -25.04 15.25 -12.83
N CYS A 48 -24.04 14.52 -12.33
CA CYS A 48 -22.78 14.27 -13.02
C CYS A 48 -22.91 13.35 -14.25
N THR A 49 -24.09 12.78 -14.55
CA THR A 49 -24.38 12.12 -15.83
C THR A 49 -24.55 13.11 -16.99
N ARG A 50 -24.69 14.41 -16.68
CA ARG A 50 -24.94 15.45 -17.67
C ARG A 50 -23.67 16.24 -18.04
N PRO A 51 -23.50 16.67 -19.31
CA PRO A 51 -22.36 17.48 -19.71
C PRO A 51 -22.30 18.85 -19.03
N ASP A 52 -23.47 19.41 -18.67
CA ASP A 52 -23.66 20.70 -18.04
C ASP A 52 -23.77 20.62 -16.50
N SER A 53 -23.28 19.51 -15.91
CA SER A 53 -23.31 19.31 -14.46
C SER A 53 -22.69 20.48 -13.70
N ARG A 54 -23.38 20.96 -12.66
CA ARG A 54 -22.84 21.99 -11.76
C ARG A 54 -21.79 21.42 -10.81
N PHE A 55 -21.69 20.10 -10.74
CA PHE A 55 -20.82 19.41 -9.81
C PHE A 55 -19.71 18.63 -10.52
N ARG A 56 -18.58 18.53 -9.82
CA ARG A 56 -17.49 17.62 -10.15
C ARG A 56 -17.12 16.86 -8.91
N ILE A 57 -16.91 15.56 -9.04
CA ILE A 57 -16.47 14.70 -7.95
C ILE A 57 -14.94 14.67 -7.95
N TRP A 58 -14.36 15.20 -6.88
CA TRP A 58 -12.96 14.99 -6.53
C TRP A 58 -12.86 13.92 -5.46
N MET A 59 -12.07 12.88 -5.71
CA MET A 59 -11.90 11.75 -4.80
C MET A 59 -10.43 11.49 -4.50
N SER A 60 -10.16 11.01 -3.30
CA SER A 60 -8.82 10.58 -2.88
C SER A 60 -8.93 9.38 -1.98
N GLY A 61 -7.90 8.53 -2.01
CA GLY A 61 -7.86 7.33 -1.18
C GLY A 61 -6.45 6.79 -1.01
N HIS A 62 -6.11 6.41 0.23
CA HIS A 62 -4.86 5.73 0.56
C HIS A 62 -5.10 4.22 0.71
N SER A 63 -4.18 3.40 0.18
CA SER A 63 -4.21 1.94 0.32
C SER A 63 -5.58 1.36 -0.09
N GLN A 64 -6.30 0.67 0.80
CA GLN A 64 -7.65 0.16 0.57
C GLN A 64 -8.62 1.24 0.07
N GLY A 65 -8.54 2.49 0.55
CA GLY A 65 -9.36 3.59 0.06
C GLY A 65 -9.12 3.90 -1.42
N GLY A 66 -7.87 3.77 -1.88
CA GLY A 66 -7.52 3.91 -3.30
C GLY A 66 -7.99 2.72 -4.15
N ALA A 67 -8.19 1.55 -3.55
CA ALA A 67 -8.82 0.40 -4.21
C ALA A 67 -10.33 0.61 -4.39
N VAL A 68 -10.99 1.10 -3.33
CA VAL A 68 -12.42 1.46 -3.37
C VAL A 68 -12.65 2.57 -4.39
N MET A 69 -11.79 3.59 -4.43
CA MET A 69 -11.83 4.66 -5.43
C MET A 69 -11.88 4.11 -6.86
N GLN A 70 -11.00 3.16 -7.22
CA GLN A 70 -10.97 2.55 -8.55
C GLN A 70 -12.30 1.84 -8.89
N MET A 71 -12.81 1.01 -7.97
CA MET A 71 -14.06 0.26 -8.20
C MET A 71 -15.29 1.18 -8.22
N PHE A 72 -15.27 2.22 -7.40
CA PHE A 72 -16.31 3.23 -7.35
C PHE A 72 -16.36 4.01 -8.67
N THR A 73 -15.23 4.51 -9.17
CA THR A 73 -15.17 5.20 -10.47
C THR A 73 -15.62 4.30 -11.61
N HIS A 74 -15.20 3.04 -11.64
CA HIS A 74 -15.68 2.09 -12.65
C HIS A 74 -17.19 2.00 -12.67
N ARG A 75 -17.82 1.87 -11.49
CA ARG A 75 -19.27 1.84 -11.37
C ARG A 75 -19.93 3.12 -11.86
N LEU A 76 -19.42 4.29 -11.43
CA LEU A 76 -19.96 5.57 -11.86
C LEU A 76 -19.94 5.71 -13.39
N LEU A 77 -18.80 5.38 -14.01
CA LEU A 77 -18.66 5.41 -15.47
C LEU A 77 -19.63 4.43 -16.16
N THR A 78 -19.77 3.21 -15.64
CA THR A 78 -20.74 2.23 -16.20
C THR A 78 -22.19 2.64 -15.99
N SER A 79 -22.49 3.45 -14.97
CA SER A 79 -23.82 4.00 -14.70
C SER A 79 -24.10 5.31 -15.45
N GLY A 80 -23.18 5.77 -16.30
CA GLY A 80 -23.39 6.94 -17.16
C GLY A 80 -22.86 8.27 -16.61
N VAL A 81 -22.18 8.28 -15.45
CA VAL A 81 -21.46 9.47 -14.99
C VAL A 81 -20.34 9.79 -15.99
N LEU A 82 -20.25 11.05 -16.39
CA LEU A 82 -19.29 11.44 -17.43
C LEU A 82 -17.87 11.57 -16.86
N PRO A 83 -16.83 11.07 -17.56
CA PRO A 83 -15.43 11.18 -17.11
C PRO A 83 -15.00 12.60 -16.77
N GLN A 84 -15.46 13.59 -17.53
CA GLN A 84 -15.14 15.01 -17.30
C GLN A 84 -15.62 15.57 -15.96
N ASN A 85 -16.58 14.89 -15.31
CA ASN A 85 -17.13 15.26 -14.00
C ASN A 85 -16.44 14.50 -12.86
N LEU A 86 -15.42 13.68 -13.16
CA LEU A 86 -14.69 12.86 -12.18
C LEU A 86 -13.21 13.21 -12.20
N PHE A 87 -12.59 13.24 -11.02
CA PHE A 87 -11.14 13.31 -10.87
C PHE A 87 -10.72 12.61 -9.58
N GLY A 88 -9.76 11.69 -9.67
CA GLY A 88 -9.30 10.94 -8.50
C GLY A 88 -7.79 10.89 -8.34
N VAL A 89 -7.32 10.98 -7.09
CA VAL A 89 -5.90 10.80 -6.74
C VAL A 89 -5.76 9.74 -5.65
N GLY A 90 -5.21 8.59 -6.02
CA GLY A 90 -4.93 7.49 -5.10
C GLY A 90 -3.48 7.51 -4.61
N PHE A 91 -3.26 7.12 -3.37
CA PHE A 91 -1.94 6.94 -2.77
C PHE A 91 -1.78 5.48 -2.36
N ALA A 92 -0.64 4.87 -2.67
CA ALA A 92 -0.38 3.47 -2.31
C ALA A 92 -1.50 2.49 -2.74
N SER A 93 -2.24 2.82 -3.80
CA SER A 93 -3.44 2.06 -4.17
C SER A 93 -3.03 0.68 -4.68
N PRO A 94 -3.60 -0.43 -4.16
CA PRO A 94 -3.32 -1.76 -4.68
C PRO A 94 -3.91 -1.93 -6.09
N THR A 95 -3.45 -2.97 -6.78
CA THR A 95 -4.07 -3.40 -8.05
C THR A 95 -5.46 -3.98 -7.79
N THR A 96 -6.42 -3.72 -8.66
CA THR A 96 -7.84 -4.04 -8.44
C THR A 96 -8.48 -4.92 -9.51
N VAL A 97 -7.95 -4.92 -10.74
CA VAL A 97 -8.51 -5.72 -11.84
C VAL A 97 -7.54 -6.74 -12.41
N TYR A 98 -8.09 -7.78 -13.03
CA TYR A 98 -7.36 -8.83 -13.73
C TYR A 98 -7.41 -8.60 -15.25
N PRO A 99 -6.50 -9.23 -16.03
CA PRO A 99 -6.58 -9.18 -17.49
C PRO A 99 -7.94 -9.66 -17.98
N GLY A 100 -8.49 -8.97 -18.98
CA GLY A 100 -9.82 -9.23 -19.54
C GLY A 100 -10.97 -8.48 -18.86
N HIS A 101 -10.69 -7.58 -17.92
CA HIS A 101 -11.70 -6.67 -17.40
C HIS A 101 -12.22 -5.73 -18.51
N ALA A 102 -13.54 -5.74 -18.74
CA ALA A 102 -14.20 -5.02 -19.83
C ALA A 102 -13.93 -3.50 -19.80
N GLY A 103 -13.63 -2.96 -18.62
CA GLY A 103 -13.32 -1.55 -18.44
C GLY A 103 -11.91 -1.12 -18.84
N ILE A 104 -10.99 -1.99 -19.24
CA ILE A 104 -9.57 -1.62 -19.48
C ILE A 104 -9.41 -0.57 -20.62
N ALA A 105 -10.33 -0.52 -21.58
CA ALA A 105 -10.31 0.47 -22.66
C ALA A 105 -10.91 1.83 -22.27
N THR A 106 -11.58 1.93 -21.12
CA THR A 106 -12.17 3.16 -20.63
C THR A 106 -11.08 4.09 -20.09
N GLU A 107 -11.13 5.37 -20.45
CA GLU A 107 -10.28 6.38 -19.84
C GLU A 107 -10.78 6.67 -18.41
N TYR A 108 -10.05 6.18 -17.41
CA TYR A 108 -10.32 6.50 -16.00
C TYR A 108 -9.60 7.79 -15.64
N PRO A 109 -10.31 8.84 -15.17
CA PRO A 109 -9.70 10.09 -14.70
C PRO A 109 -9.13 9.92 -13.29
N LEU A 110 -8.32 8.87 -13.11
CA LEU A 110 -7.70 8.47 -11.86
C LEU A 110 -6.18 8.51 -12.01
N HIS A 111 -5.52 9.05 -10.99
CA HIS A 111 -4.08 9.14 -10.90
C HIS A 111 -3.60 8.46 -9.62
N HIS A 112 -2.69 7.50 -9.74
CA HIS A 112 -2.15 6.75 -8.60
C HIS A 112 -0.72 7.16 -8.31
N LEU A 113 -0.51 7.91 -7.23
CA LEU A 113 0.81 8.21 -6.70
C LEU A 113 1.35 6.97 -5.98
N ILE A 114 2.52 6.50 -6.41
CA ILE A 114 3.17 5.28 -5.92
C ILE A 114 4.61 5.58 -5.49
N CYS A 115 4.94 5.24 -4.25
CA CYS A 115 6.33 5.16 -3.81
C CYS A 115 6.99 3.90 -4.41
N GLY A 116 8.15 4.04 -5.06
CA GLY A 116 8.83 2.92 -5.71
C GLY A 116 9.32 1.81 -4.76
N ASP A 117 9.41 2.07 -3.46
CA ASP A 117 9.75 1.06 -2.45
C ASP A 117 8.50 0.38 -1.85
N ASP A 118 7.29 0.92 -2.07
CA ASP A 118 6.04 0.38 -1.52
C ASP A 118 5.56 -0.86 -2.29
N LEU A 119 5.30 -1.94 -1.55
CA LEU A 119 4.80 -3.20 -2.07
C LEU A 119 3.29 -3.16 -2.35
N THR A 120 2.53 -2.39 -1.58
CA THR A 120 1.06 -2.40 -1.62
C THR A 120 0.51 -2.15 -3.02
N PRO A 121 1.05 -1.21 -3.80
CA PRO A 121 0.59 -0.97 -5.16
C PRO A 121 0.74 -2.14 -6.13
N ARG A 122 1.51 -3.18 -5.79
CA ARG A 122 1.80 -4.32 -6.69
C ARG A 122 0.99 -5.56 -6.37
N ILE A 123 0.25 -5.54 -5.27
CA ILE A 123 -0.50 -6.69 -4.77
C ILE A 123 -2.00 -6.41 -4.82
N GLY A 124 -2.81 -7.46 -4.83
CA GLY A 124 -4.28 -7.38 -4.93
C GLY A 124 -4.80 -8.18 -6.12
N ALA A 125 -4.80 -7.57 -7.30
CA ALA A 125 -5.10 -8.19 -8.58
C ALA A 125 -3.88 -8.14 -9.51
N ALA A 126 -4.02 -7.57 -10.70
CA ALA A 126 -2.95 -7.44 -11.69
C ALA A 126 -2.74 -6.01 -12.19
N LEU A 127 -3.81 -5.20 -12.30
CA LEU A 127 -3.78 -3.87 -12.91
C LEU A 127 -4.52 -2.85 -12.04
N HIS A 128 -4.14 -1.58 -12.20
CA HIS A 128 -4.90 -0.42 -11.72
C HIS A 128 -5.90 0.05 -12.78
N LEU A 129 -6.93 0.78 -12.35
CA LEU A 129 -7.76 1.58 -13.24
C LEU A 129 -7.29 3.04 -13.18
N GLY A 130 -6.73 3.56 -14.26
CA GLY A 130 -6.17 4.92 -14.34
C GLY A 130 -4.66 4.94 -14.57
N THR A 131 -4.04 6.11 -14.39
CA THR A 131 -2.61 6.32 -14.65
C THR A 131 -1.79 6.21 -13.37
N CYS A 132 -0.72 5.43 -13.38
CA CYS A 132 0.23 5.35 -12.26
C CYS A 132 1.35 6.40 -12.40
N HIS A 133 1.75 6.99 -11.28
CA HIS A 133 2.85 7.95 -11.18
C HIS A 133 3.81 7.46 -10.10
N VAL A 134 4.99 7.02 -10.51
CA VAL A 134 5.95 6.43 -9.58
C VAL A 134 7.04 7.41 -9.22
N LEU A 135 7.31 7.53 -7.91
CA LEU A 135 8.52 8.15 -7.38
C LEU A 135 9.63 7.10 -7.27
N PRO A 136 10.67 7.15 -8.12
CA PRO A 136 11.82 6.27 -7.98
C PRO A 136 12.65 6.63 -6.74
N MET A 137 12.62 5.76 -5.73
CA MET A 137 13.34 6.00 -4.48
C MET A 137 14.85 5.76 -4.67
N ASN A 138 15.64 6.80 -4.41
CA ASN A 138 17.09 6.72 -4.31
C ASN A 138 17.53 6.81 -2.84
N ARG A 139 18.83 6.59 -2.58
CA ARG A 139 19.39 6.62 -1.22
C ARG A 139 19.08 7.93 -0.48
N ALA A 140 19.24 9.08 -1.12
CA ALA A 140 19.02 10.38 -0.48
C ALA A 140 17.54 10.58 -0.09
N LEU A 141 16.61 10.19 -0.96
CA LEU A 141 15.17 10.23 -0.67
C LEU A 141 14.80 9.28 0.49
N ARG A 142 15.39 8.08 0.53
CA ARG A 142 15.18 7.14 1.65
C ARG A 142 15.66 7.71 2.98
N GLU A 143 16.88 8.27 3.02
CA GLU A 143 17.43 8.92 4.22
C GLU A 143 16.59 10.12 4.70
N GLN A 144 15.84 10.74 3.78
CA GLN A 144 14.97 11.89 4.05
C GLN A 144 13.51 11.54 4.34
N SER A 145 13.10 10.28 4.12
CA SER A 145 11.70 9.83 4.28
C SER A 145 11.53 8.68 5.26
N TYR A 146 12.59 7.92 5.54
CA TYR A 146 12.55 6.75 6.42
C TYR A 146 13.47 6.96 7.62
N LEU A 147 12.90 7.15 8.81
CA LEU A 147 13.66 7.23 10.06
C LEU A 147 14.52 5.99 10.31
N CYS A 148 14.07 4.83 9.83
CA CYS A 148 14.78 3.56 9.90
C CYS A 148 15.88 3.38 8.84
N ALA A 149 16.13 4.35 7.95
CA ALA A 149 17.10 4.22 6.86
C ALA A 149 18.52 3.85 7.34
N ALA A 150 18.90 4.31 8.54
CA ALA A 150 20.20 4.05 9.14
C ALA A 150 20.31 2.71 9.90
N LEU A 151 19.20 1.99 10.10
CA LEU A 151 19.23 0.73 10.85
C LEU A 151 19.99 -0.35 10.06
N PRO A 152 20.94 -1.07 10.71
CA PRO A 152 21.59 -2.22 10.08
C PRO A 152 20.57 -3.25 9.60
N GLY A 153 20.71 -3.72 8.36
CA GLY A 153 19.80 -4.72 7.77
C GLY A 153 18.48 -4.16 7.20
N PHE A 154 18.12 -2.89 7.47
CA PHE A 154 16.90 -2.30 6.91
C PHE A 154 16.96 -2.22 5.39
N THR A 155 18.06 -1.70 4.84
CA THR A 155 18.19 -1.51 3.39
C THR A 155 18.15 -2.84 2.62
N SER A 156 18.80 -3.90 3.12
CA SER A 156 18.75 -5.22 2.48
C SER A 156 17.36 -5.86 2.57
N THR A 157 16.68 -5.68 3.69
CA THR A 157 15.29 -6.14 3.88
C THR A 157 14.34 -5.39 2.95
N LEU A 158 14.46 -4.06 2.87
CA LEU A 158 13.69 -3.20 1.98
C LEU A 158 13.89 -3.58 0.51
N TYR A 159 15.13 -3.84 0.07
CA TYR A 159 15.39 -4.29 -1.30
C TYR A 159 14.76 -5.64 -1.60
N THR A 160 14.72 -6.54 -0.62
CA THR A 160 14.06 -7.84 -0.81
C THR A 160 12.54 -7.65 -0.95
N VAL A 161 11.90 -6.89 -0.06
CA VAL A 161 10.46 -6.61 -0.12
C VAL A 161 10.09 -5.86 -1.40
N SER A 162 10.84 -4.81 -1.75
CA SER A 162 10.62 -4.03 -2.98
C SER A 162 11.02 -4.77 -4.26
N SER A 163 11.66 -5.94 -4.17
CA SER A 163 11.88 -6.82 -5.32
C SER A 163 10.66 -7.65 -5.67
N LEU A 164 9.69 -7.79 -4.75
CA LEU A 164 8.43 -8.47 -5.01
C LEU A 164 7.59 -7.61 -5.97
N ARG A 165 7.16 -8.22 -7.08
CA ARG A 165 6.61 -7.51 -8.25
C ARG A 165 5.11 -7.65 -8.43
N ASP A 166 4.53 -8.64 -7.78
CA ASP A 166 3.15 -9.04 -8.01
C ASP A 166 2.62 -9.87 -6.82
N THR A 167 1.32 -10.15 -6.86
CA THR A 167 0.66 -11.03 -5.88
C THR A 167 1.30 -12.43 -5.85
N ARG A 168 1.81 -12.96 -6.98
CA ARG A 168 2.46 -14.27 -7.06
C ARG A 168 3.73 -14.32 -6.19
N SER A 169 4.66 -13.40 -6.42
CA SER A 169 5.94 -13.29 -5.70
C SER A 169 5.72 -12.97 -4.22
N ALA A 170 4.75 -12.12 -3.88
CA ALA A 170 4.37 -11.86 -2.49
C ALA A 170 3.87 -13.12 -1.78
N LEU A 171 2.99 -13.91 -2.42
CA LEU A 171 2.51 -15.18 -1.84
C LEU A 171 3.65 -16.20 -1.67
N LEU A 172 4.59 -16.27 -2.60
CA LEU A 172 5.77 -17.15 -2.49
C LEU A 172 6.70 -16.71 -1.35
N PHE A 173 6.92 -15.41 -1.18
CA PHE A 173 7.66 -14.87 -0.05
C PHE A 173 6.98 -15.19 1.28
N SER A 174 5.66 -14.97 1.40
CA SER A 174 4.88 -15.31 2.60
C SER A 174 4.90 -16.81 2.90
N MET A 175 4.83 -17.66 1.88
CA MET A 175 5.01 -19.11 2.04
C MET A 175 6.42 -19.46 2.50
N GLY A 176 7.44 -18.77 1.99
CA GLY A 176 8.83 -18.89 2.43
C GLY A 176 9.02 -18.53 3.90
N LEU A 177 8.38 -17.44 4.34
CA LEU A 177 8.36 -16.99 5.74
C LEU A 177 7.72 -18.03 6.65
N LEU A 178 6.51 -18.50 6.32
CA LEU A 178 5.83 -19.53 7.11
C LEU A 178 6.64 -20.83 7.17
N SER A 179 7.28 -21.22 6.07
CA SER A 179 8.18 -22.38 6.06
C SER A 179 9.40 -22.14 6.95
N ALA A 180 9.97 -20.93 6.99
CA ALA A 180 11.06 -20.59 7.92
C ALA A 180 10.61 -20.69 9.38
N LEU A 181 9.40 -20.20 9.71
CA LEU A 181 8.85 -20.30 11.06
C LEU A 181 8.70 -21.75 11.53
N SER A 182 8.42 -22.70 10.63
CA SER A 182 8.32 -24.12 10.98
C SER A 182 9.65 -24.78 11.38
N HIS A 183 10.79 -24.09 11.19
CA HIS A 183 12.11 -24.51 11.67
C HIS A 183 12.51 -23.90 13.02
N LEU A 184 11.67 -23.03 13.58
CA LEU A 184 11.93 -22.36 14.85
C LEU A 184 11.21 -23.05 16.01
N SER A 185 11.61 -22.73 17.23
CA SER A 185 10.81 -23.02 18.42
C SER A 185 9.47 -22.26 18.35
N ASP A 186 8.41 -22.76 18.98
CA ASP A 186 7.12 -22.04 19.02
C ASP A 186 7.27 -20.65 19.66
N GLN A 187 8.19 -20.48 20.62
CA GLN A 187 8.53 -19.20 21.24
C GLN A 187 9.11 -18.22 20.21
N ASP A 188 10.11 -18.63 19.43
CA ASP A 188 10.74 -17.77 18.42
C ASP A 188 9.80 -17.48 17.26
N ALA A 189 9.02 -18.47 16.82
CA ALA A 189 8.00 -18.29 15.80
C ALA A 189 6.93 -17.30 16.26
N GLY A 190 6.48 -17.41 17.53
CA GLY A 190 5.58 -16.45 18.16
C GLY A 190 6.18 -15.03 18.19
N ALA A 191 7.45 -14.89 18.55
CA ALA A 191 8.13 -13.60 18.57
C ALA A 191 8.19 -12.93 17.19
N VAL A 192 8.35 -13.71 16.11
CA VAL A 192 8.29 -13.18 14.74
C VAL A 192 6.89 -12.71 14.39
N LEU A 193 5.88 -13.52 14.71
CA LEU A 193 4.48 -13.20 14.41
C LEU A 193 4.02 -11.93 15.14
N THR A 194 4.32 -11.81 16.44
CA THR A 194 4.06 -10.60 17.22
C THR A 194 4.89 -9.41 16.72
N GLY A 195 6.13 -9.62 16.25
CA GLY A 195 6.92 -8.56 15.62
C GLY A 195 6.30 -8.01 14.33
N LEU A 196 5.36 -8.73 13.71
CA LEU A 196 4.64 -8.33 12.51
C LEU A 196 3.24 -7.76 12.81
N THR A 197 2.72 -7.85 14.04
CA THR A 197 1.34 -7.39 14.37
C THR A 197 1.16 -5.87 14.31
N ASP A 198 2.24 -5.09 14.37
CA ASP A 198 2.23 -3.64 14.14
C ASP A 198 1.80 -3.25 12.70
N LEU A 199 1.56 -4.23 11.82
CA LEU A 199 1.04 -4.07 10.46
C LEU A 199 -0.49 -4.18 10.34
N ASN A 200 -1.25 -4.00 11.44
CA ASN A 200 -2.71 -4.23 11.49
C ASN A 200 -3.10 -5.66 11.07
N VAL A 201 -2.41 -6.64 11.63
CA VAL A 201 -2.83 -8.05 11.51
C VAL A 201 -4.13 -8.21 12.31
N PRO A 202 -5.20 -8.83 11.76
CA PRO A 202 -6.49 -8.95 12.46
C PRO A 202 -6.33 -9.55 13.86
N ASP A 203 -7.01 -8.99 14.86
CA ASP A 203 -6.99 -9.43 16.27
C ASP A 203 -7.23 -10.95 16.45
N LEU A 204 -7.92 -11.56 15.48
CA LEU A 204 -8.13 -13.00 15.31
C LEU A 204 -6.84 -13.86 15.31
N LEU A 205 -5.68 -13.27 15.02
CA LEU A 205 -4.39 -13.95 15.08
C LEU A 205 -3.76 -13.90 16.48
N VAL A 206 -4.09 -12.90 17.30
CA VAL A 206 -3.52 -12.72 18.64
C VAL A 206 -4.11 -13.73 19.63
N ASP A 207 -5.40 -14.02 19.53
CA ASP A 207 -6.09 -15.02 20.38
C ASP A 207 -5.63 -16.47 20.13
N TRP A 208 -4.95 -16.72 19.00
CA TRP A 208 -4.46 -18.04 18.60
C TRP A 208 -2.98 -18.28 18.95
N LEU A 209 -2.27 -17.28 19.49
CA LEU A 209 -0.82 -17.30 19.81
C LEU A 209 -0.44 -18.10 21.08
N GLY A 210 -1.30 -19.00 21.57
CA GLY A 210 -0.95 -19.97 22.63
C GLY A 210 -0.12 -21.16 22.11
N ASP A 211 -0.22 -22.33 22.77
CA ASP A 211 0.56 -23.57 22.53
C ASP A 211 0.39 -24.24 21.13
N ASN A 212 -0.06 -23.52 20.09
CA ASN A 212 -0.38 -24.08 18.78
C ASN A 212 0.19 -23.28 17.60
N VAL A 213 1.25 -22.48 17.80
CA VAL A 213 1.89 -21.67 16.75
C VAL A 213 2.24 -22.52 15.52
N SER A 214 2.87 -23.69 15.70
CA SER A 214 3.16 -24.62 14.62
C SER A 214 1.93 -25.06 13.81
N ARG A 215 0.79 -25.34 14.47
CA ARG A 215 -0.46 -25.68 13.78
C ARG A 215 -1.02 -24.50 13.00
N MET A 216 -0.87 -23.29 13.54
CA MET A 216 -1.32 -22.05 12.92
C MET A 216 -0.55 -21.77 11.63
N VAL A 217 0.78 -21.82 11.71
CA VAL A 217 1.68 -21.64 10.57
C VAL A 217 1.30 -22.61 9.44
N LEU A 218 1.04 -23.87 9.77
CA LEU A 218 0.61 -24.88 8.79
C LEU A 218 -0.77 -24.59 8.20
N ALA A 219 -1.73 -24.13 9.00
CA ALA A 219 -3.06 -23.76 8.54
C ALA A 219 -3.02 -22.56 7.57
N ILE A 220 -2.27 -21.52 7.92
CA ILE A 220 -2.06 -20.34 7.07
C ILE A 220 -1.34 -20.75 5.79
N TYR A 221 -0.29 -21.56 5.88
CA TYR A 221 0.45 -22.03 4.70
C TYR A 221 -0.48 -22.78 3.72
N ARG A 222 -1.32 -23.69 4.22
CA ARG A 222 -2.33 -24.38 3.39
C ARG A 222 -3.33 -23.41 2.75
N LYS A 223 -3.76 -22.37 3.48
CA LYS A 223 -4.63 -21.32 2.94
C LYS A 223 -3.93 -20.55 1.81
N LEU A 224 -2.67 -20.15 2.00
CA LEU A 224 -1.88 -19.47 0.98
C LEU A 224 -1.69 -20.31 -0.28
N LYS A 225 -1.47 -21.63 -0.16
CA LYS A 225 -1.42 -22.53 -1.35
C LYS A 225 -2.72 -22.51 -2.15
N LYS A 226 -3.88 -22.49 -1.47
CA LYS A 226 -5.19 -22.41 -2.14
C LYS A 226 -5.38 -21.06 -2.84
N ILE A 227 -4.94 -19.97 -2.20
CA ILE A 227 -4.99 -18.62 -2.77
C ILE A 227 -4.05 -18.52 -3.97
N TYR A 228 -2.81 -19.01 -3.86
CA TYR A 228 -1.84 -19.06 -4.95
C TYR A 228 -2.44 -19.68 -6.21
N ARG A 229 -2.94 -20.92 -6.11
CA ARG A 229 -3.58 -21.61 -7.24
C ARG A 229 -4.74 -20.82 -7.83
N ARG A 230 -5.51 -20.13 -7.00
CA ARG A 230 -6.64 -19.31 -7.46
C ARG A 230 -6.18 -18.08 -8.24
N VAL A 231 -5.12 -17.42 -7.77
CA VAL A 231 -4.60 -16.17 -8.34
C VAL A 231 -3.78 -16.45 -9.61
N THR A 232 -2.92 -17.46 -9.59
CA THR A 232 -1.98 -17.73 -10.69
C THR A 232 -2.52 -18.72 -11.71
N GLY A 233 -3.52 -19.53 -11.36
CA GLY A 233 -3.96 -20.69 -12.15
C GLY A 233 -2.99 -21.87 -12.09
N GLU A 234 -1.82 -21.73 -11.45
CA GLU A 234 -0.82 -22.79 -11.36
C GLU A 234 -1.23 -23.86 -10.31
N TRP A 235 -1.24 -25.12 -10.72
CA TRP A 235 -1.59 -26.24 -9.84
C TRP A 235 -0.52 -26.54 -8.77
N GLY A 236 0.75 -26.28 -9.08
CA GLY A 236 1.89 -26.56 -8.21
C GLY A 236 2.55 -25.27 -7.72
N VAL A 237 2.79 -25.16 -6.42
CA VAL A 237 3.61 -24.09 -5.87
C VAL A 237 5.09 -24.36 -6.22
N PRO A 238 5.82 -23.39 -6.82
CA PRO A 238 7.24 -23.49 -7.12
C PRO A 238 8.08 -23.72 -5.85
N ARG A 239 8.37 -25.00 -5.55
CA ARG A 239 9.07 -25.39 -4.31
C ARG A 239 10.48 -24.81 -4.24
N ALA A 240 11.15 -24.64 -5.37
CA ALA A 240 12.50 -24.06 -5.43
C ALA A 240 12.50 -22.58 -4.99
N GLU A 241 11.52 -21.79 -5.45
CA GLU A 241 11.39 -20.37 -5.06
C GLU A 241 11.04 -20.24 -3.58
N VAL A 242 10.10 -21.04 -3.07
CA VAL A 242 9.74 -21.06 -1.64
C VAL A 242 10.96 -21.41 -0.79
N ARG A 243 11.71 -22.46 -1.14
CA ARG A 243 12.94 -22.84 -0.42
C ARG A 243 13.99 -21.73 -0.44
N ARG A 244 14.14 -21.02 -1.56
CA ARG A 244 15.06 -19.89 -1.66
C ARG A 244 14.69 -18.77 -0.69
N TYR A 245 13.40 -18.40 -0.62
CA TYR A 245 12.92 -17.43 0.37
C TYR A 245 13.11 -17.94 1.79
N THR A 246 12.78 -19.20 2.07
CA THR A 246 12.99 -19.81 3.39
C THR A 246 14.44 -19.73 3.84
N ALA A 247 15.39 -20.13 2.98
CA ALA A 247 16.81 -20.08 3.30
C ALA A 247 17.29 -18.66 3.57
N TRP A 248 16.88 -17.69 2.73
CA TRP A 248 17.21 -16.28 2.94
C TRP A 248 16.64 -15.76 4.27
N ILE A 249 15.38 -16.05 4.59
CA ILE A 249 14.73 -15.62 5.84
C ILE A 249 15.44 -16.22 7.07
N LEU A 250 15.76 -17.51 7.04
CA LEU A 250 16.51 -18.16 8.12
C LEU A 250 17.89 -17.53 8.33
N ASP A 251 18.59 -17.18 7.25
CA ASP A 251 19.86 -16.47 7.33
C ASP A 251 19.69 -15.06 7.94
N GLN A 252 18.66 -14.31 7.55
CA GLN A 252 18.38 -13.01 8.16
C GLN A 252 18.05 -13.14 9.66
N MET A 253 17.27 -14.15 10.06
CA MET A 253 16.96 -14.42 11.47
C MET A 253 18.21 -14.85 12.25
N ARG A 254 19.17 -15.53 11.63
CA ARG A 254 20.47 -15.86 12.25
C ARG A 254 21.32 -14.61 12.47
N ILE A 255 21.32 -13.66 11.52
CA ILE A 255 22.09 -12.42 11.60
C ILE A 255 21.46 -11.44 12.60
N HIS A 256 20.14 -11.30 12.60
CA HIS A 256 19.42 -10.24 13.30
C HIS A 256 18.57 -10.71 14.49
N THR A 257 18.58 -12.01 14.82
CA THR A 257 17.59 -12.70 15.66
C THR A 257 16.20 -12.78 15.00
N PRO A 258 15.34 -13.74 15.36
CA PRO A 258 13.97 -13.83 14.84
C PRO A 258 13.16 -12.54 15.04
N ARG A 259 13.19 -11.98 16.27
CA ARG A 259 12.49 -10.74 16.60
C ARG A 259 13.06 -9.53 15.85
N GLY A 260 14.39 -9.41 15.76
CA GLY A 260 15.02 -8.29 15.05
C GLY A 260 14.72 -8.32 13.55
N PHE A 261 14.73 -9.49 12.93
CA PHE A 261 14.29 -9.63 11.53
C PHE A 261 12.82 -9.25 11.36
N ALA A 262 11.93 -9.69 12.25
CA ALA A 262 10.51 -9.33 12.18
C ALA A 262 10.30 -7.81 12.22
N GLN A 263 11.01 -7.10 13.08
CA GLN A 263 10.98 -5.63 13.16
C GLN A 263 11.51 -4.98 11.88
N LEU A 264 12.62 -5.47 11.32
CA LEU A 264 13.14 -4.97 10.05
C LEU A 264 12.15 -5.18 8.90
N LEU A 265 11.49 -6.33 8.85
CA LEU A 265 10.46 -6.65 7.85
C LEU A 265 9.23 -5.75 8.01
N ALA A 266 8.76 -5.55 9.23
CA ALA A 266 7.64 -4.64 9.53
C ALA A 266 7.97 -3.19 9.12
N LEU A 267 9.17 -2.71 9.41
CA LEU A 267 9.64 -1.39 8.98
C LEU A 267 9.75 -1.30 7.45
N ALA A 268 10.28 -2.33 6.79
CA ALA A 268 10.43 -2.37 5.34
C ALA A 268 9.08 -2.32 4.60
N LEU A 269 8.03 -2.88 5.20
CA LEU A 269 6.66 -2.83 4.67
C LEU A 269 5.95 -1.52 5.02
N SER A 270 6.08 -1.02 6.25
CA SER A 270 5.32 0.13 6.73
C SER A 270 5.91 1.49 6.33
N ALA A 271 7.24 1.65 6.36
CA ALA A 271 7.88 2.95 6.13
C ALA A 271 7.59 3.52 4.72
N PRO A 272 7.65 2.73 3.63
CA PRO A 272 7.24 3.20 2.31
C PRO A 272 5.73 3.46 2.17
N HIS A 273 4.91 2.83 3.02
CA HIS A 273 3.46 2.81 2.89
C HIS A 273 2.75 3.95 3.64
N HIS A 274 3.39 4.58 4.64
CA HIS A 274 2.77 5.65 5.40
C HIS A 274 2.47 6.89 4.55
N LEU A 275 1.23 7.38 4.64
CA LEU A 275 0.82 8.63 4.00
C LEU A 275 1.41 9.85 4.71
N ASN A 276 1.40 9.86 6.04
CA ASN A 276 1.89 10.96 6.85
C ASN A 276 3.31 10.70 7.35
N GLY A 277 4.13 11.75 7.40
CA GLY A 277 5.42 11.71 8.07
C GLY A 277 5.27 11.34 9.55
N ARG A 278 6.36 10.84 10.14
CA ARG A 278 6.48 10.70 11.60
C ARG A 278 7.45 11.76 12.11
N GLU A 279 7.06 12.41 13.20
CA GLU A 279 7.85 13.44 13.89
C GLU A 279 8.20 14.65 13.00
N SER A 280 9.40 14.63 12.40
CA SER A 280 10.05 15.75 11.72
C SER A 280 10.43 15.44 10.26
N LEU A 281 10.22 14.20 9.80
CA LEU A 281 10.47 13.81 8.42
C LEU A 281 9.15 13.56 7.67
N PRO A 282 8.91 14.24 6.54
CA PRO A 282 7.77 13.94 5.69
C PRO A 282 7.92 12.54 5.09
N SER A 283 6.79 11.84 4.96
CA SER A 283 6.76 10.51 4.34
C SER A 283 7.15 10.57 2.86
N ALA A 284 7.38 9.42 2.23
CA ALA A 284 7.60 9.37 0.79
C ALA A 284 6.40 9.96 0.02
N TYR A 285 5.16 9.65 0.42
CA TYR A 285 3.95 10.16 -0.25
C TYR A 285 3.74 11.66 -0.03
N GLN A 286 4.04 12.18 1.16
CA GLN A 286 3.98 13.62 1.45
C GLN A 286 5.00 14.38 0.58
N ARG A 287 6.22 13.85 0.43
CA ARG A 287 7.23 14.46 -0.46
C ARG A 287 6.81 14.47 -1.92
N MET A 288 6.06 13.45 -2.39
CA MET A 288 5.55 13.43 -3.76
C MET A 288 4.63 14.61 -4.06
N THR A 289 3.84 15.06 -3.08
CA THR A 289 2.92 16.18 -3.23
C THR A 289 3.56 17.53 -2.97
N GLU A 290 4.58 17.61 -2.11
CA GLU A 290 5.21 18.88 -1.71
C GLU A 290 6.42 19.25 -2.59
N ASP A 291 7.35 18.31 -2.80
CA ASP A 291 8.70 18.62 -3.28
C ASP A 291 9.11 17.84 -4.54
N CYS A 292 8.47 16.70 -4.78
CA CYS A 292 8.93 15.71 -5.76
C CYS A 292 7.94 15.50 -6.92
N PHE A 293 6.97 16.40 -7.11
CA PHE A 293 5.98 16.27 -8.18
C PHE A 293 6.64 16.20 -9.56
N SER A 294 7.72 16.96 -9.80
CA SER A 294 8.50 16.95 -11.04
C SER A 294 9.32 15.67 -11.26
N LEU A 295 9.48 14.84 -10.24
CA LEU A 295 10.22 13.57 -10.29
C LEU A 295 9.31 12.38 -10.59
N LEU A 296 7.99 12.58 -10.59
CA LEU A 296 7.00 11.56 -10.89
C LEU A 296 7.11 11.14 -12.36
N ARG A 297 7.10 9.83 -12.59
CA ARG A 297 7.12 9.27 -13.94
C ARG A 297 5.77 8.62 -14.23
N PRO A 298 5.08 8.99 -15.33
CA PRO A 298 3.85 8.32 -15.73
C PRO A 298 4.17 6.87 -16.12
N MET A 299 3.29 5.95 -15.76
CA MET A 299 3.30 4.56 -16.16
C MET A 299 1.87 4.06 -16.35
N ASP A 300 1.61 3.40 -17.47
CA ASP A 300 0.29 2.87 -17.83
C ASP A 300 -0.13 1.70 -16.93
N ALA A 301 0.86 0.96 -16.40
CA ALA A 301 0.72 -0.04 -15.35
C ALA A 301 2.11 -0.26 -14.73
N LEU A 302 2.20 -0.69 -13.46
CA LEU A 302 3.46 -1.19 -12.90
C LEU A 302 3.82 -2.50 -13.63
N PRO A 303 4.83 -2.54 -14.53
CA PRO A 303 5.17 -3.79 -15.19
C PRO A 303 5.78 -4.71 -14.13
N GLY A 304 5.31 -5.96 -14.10
CA GLY A 304 5.98 -7.03 -13.38
C GLY A 304 7.38 -7.23 -13.96
N GLY A 305 8.35 -6.44 -13.50
CA GLY A 305 9.68 -6.44 -14.08
C GLY A 305 10.42 -5.11 -14.14
N TRP A 306 9.86 -3.97 -13.68
CA TRP A 306 10.70 -2.76 -13.55
C TRP A 306 11.87 -3.06 -12.61
N PRO A 307 13.12 -3.11 -13.09
CA PRO A 307 14.24 -3.18 -12.18
C PRO A 307 14.17 -1.90 -11.36
N VAL A 308 14.25 -2.01 -10.03
CA VAL A 308 14.78 -0.88 -9.27
C VAL A 308 16.29 -0.91 -9.57
N THR A 309 16.67 -0.65 -10.82
CA THR A 309 18.04 -0.28 -11.16
C THR A 309 18.20 1.08 -10.53
N VAL A 310 18.72 1.08 -9.31
CA VAL A 310 19.38 2.24 -8.73
C VAL A 310 20.36 2.70 -9.80
N PRO A 311 20.20 3.87 -10.44
CA PRO A 311 21.31 4.44 -11.16
C PRO A 311 22.34 4.73 -10.07
N LEU A 312 23.47 4.02 -10.11
CA LEU A 312 24.70 4.61 -9.60
C LEU A 312 24.88 5.94 -10.36
N CYS A 313 25.27 7.00 -9.65
CA CYS A 313 25.49 8.39 -10.10
C CYS A 313 24.26 9.32 -9.97
N HIS A 314 24.38 10.59 -9.55
CA HIS A 314 25.51 11.50 -9.38
C HIS A 314 25.39 12.22 -8.01
N PRO A 315 26.47 12.78 -7.44
CA PRO A 315 26.37 13.56 -6.22
C PRO A 315 25.51 14.79 -6.48
N MET A 316 24.30 14.82 -5.91
CA MET A 316 23.53 16.06 -5.82
C MET A 316 24.40 17.09 -5.10
N ARG A 317 24.78 18.16 -5.81
CA ARG A 317 25.44 19.33 -5.23
C ARG A 317 24.57 19.82 -4.07
N ARG A 318 25.04 19.59 -2.84
CA ARG A 318 24.43 20.16 -1.63
C ARG A 318 24.49 21.68 -1.76
N LYS A 319 23.35 22.35 -1.92
CA LYS A 319 23.26 23.76 -1.51
C LYS A 319 23.37 23.79 0.02
N PRO A 320 24.23 24.64 0.61
CA PRO A 320 24.38 24.70 2.05
C PRO A 320 23.08 25.26 2.65
N LEU A 321 22.38 24.44 3.43
CA LEU A 321 21.27 24.90 4.27
C LEU A 321 21.84 25.78 5.39
N GLY A 322 21.26 26.97 5.49
CA GLY A 322 21.62 28.00 6.46
C GLY A 322 21.51 27.51 7.90
N LYS A 323 22.40 28.08 8.73
CA LYS A 323 22.62 27.81 10.15
C LYS A 323 21.30 27.77 10.97
N TYR A 324 20.90 26.61 11.46
CA TYR A 324 19.99 26.52 12.61
C TYR A 324 20.77 26.73 13.91
N ARG A 325 20.36 27.76 14.66
CA ARG A 325 20.86 28.14 15.99
C ARG A 325 20.64 27.00 16.99
N ARG A 326 21.69 26.70 17.76
CA ARG A 326 21.64 25.87 18.98
C ARG A 326 20.68 26.50 20.00
N LEU A 327 19.74 25.72 20.53
CA LEU A 327 19.07 26.02 21.78
C LEU A 327 19.69 25.16 22.88
N SER A 328 20.62 25.79 23.61
CA SER A 328 21.07 25.37 24.93
C SER A 328 20.25 26.12 25.97
N ALA A 329 19.51 25.41 26.83
CA ALA A 329 19.11 25.95 28.13
C ALA A 329 18.75 24.80 29.09
N LEU A 330 19.78 24.32 29.80
CA LEU A 330 19.63 23.81 31.16
C LEU A 330 19.04 24.94 32.04
N LYS A 331 17.97 24.65 32.78
CA LYS A 331 17.67 25.35 34.04
C LYS A 331 17.28 24.34 35.11
N THR A 332 18.28 24.02 35.91
CA THR A 332 18.16 23.72 37.34
C THR A 332 17.30 24.77 38.04
N ASN A 333 16.43 24.34 38.96
CA ASN A 333 16.06 25.14 40.11
C ASN A 333 15.70 24.25 41.29
N ARG A 334 16.59 24.23 42.28
CA ARG A 334 16.33 23.85 43.67
C ARG A 334 16.37 25.12 44.52
N HIS A 335 15.38 25.22 45.42
CA HIS A 335 15.28 26.03 46.65
C HIS A 335 15.25 27.56 46.56
N ALA A 336 14.15 28.17 47.04
CA ALA A 336 14.04 28.66 48.43
C ALA A 336 12.77 29.52 48.60
N GLN A 337 11.81 29.05 49.38
CA GLN A 337 11.26 29.70 50.60
C GLN A 337 10.22 28.77 51.23
#